data_AF-A0A0U2X187-F1
#
_entry.id   AF-A0A0U2X187-F1
#
_cell.length_a   1.000
_cell.length_b   1.000
_cell.length_c   1.000
_cell.angle_alpha   90.00
_cell.angle_beta   90.00
_cell.angle_gamma   90.00
#
_symmetry.space_group_name_H-M   'P 1'
#
loop_
_entity.id
_entity.type
_entity.pdbx_description
1 polymer ?
#
loop_
_entity_poly.entity_id
_entity_poly.type
_entity_poly.pdbx_seq_one_letter_code
_entity_poly.pdbx_strand_id
1 'polypeptide(L)'
;MDMTRFILALLAFFVCFSLSAEEFTRFSTAKRHLIKTLPNNAKSIYCGCDIKKQGKKLVPDPTNCGYVPRNTHTRSGNVNARALRIEWEHIVPAWEFGHQLQCWQDGGRKNCRKVSAKFRKMEADINNLAPAIGEINADRSNYRFGMLSESATQYGRCEVKVNFKQRVIEPPFYARKQIADAYAYMQKTYGLKISNKQQQLFNAWQQQAYAAQTNTKKL
;
A
#
# COMPACT_ATOMS: atom_id res chain seq x y z
N MET A 1 14.00 -33.96 -43.77
CA MET A 1 13.89 -32.84 -42.81
C MET A 1 12.42 -32.76 -42.42
N ASP A 2 12.09 -33.32 -41.26
CA ASP A 2 10.76 -33.83 -40.97
C ASP A 2 9.74 -32.72 -40.75
N MET A 3 8.66 -32.76 -41.53
CA MET A 3 7.49 -31.87 -41.46
C MET A 3 6.86 -31.86 -40.04
N THR A 4 7.03 -32.94 -39.28
CA THR A 4 6.67 -33.07 -37.87
C THR A 4 7.49 -32.18 -36.93
N ARG A 5 8.75 -31.88 -37.24
CA ARG A 5 9.58 -30.93 -36.46
C ARG A 5 9.16 -29.48 -36.68
N PHE A 6 8.62 -29.16 -37.86
CA PHE A 6 8.07 -27.83 -38.18
C PHE A 6 6.72 -27.58 -37.50
N ILE A 7 5.86 -28.60 -37.41
CA ILE A 7 4.55 -28.52 -36.73
C ILE A 7 4.72 -28.36 -35.22
N LEU A 8 5.70 -29.03 -34.61
CA LEU A 8 6.03 -28.87 -33.19
C LEU A 8 6.58 -27.47 -32.86
N ALA A 9 7.34 -26.85 -33.78
CA ALA A 9 7.83 -25.48 -33.61
C ALA A 9 6.71 -24.41 -33.72
N LEU A 10 5.69 -24.65 -34.54
CA LEU A 10 4.52 -23.77 -34.68
C LEU A 10 3.55 -23.85 -33.50
N LEU A 11 3.39 -25.02 -32.86
CA LEU A 11 2.58 -25.20 -31.65
C LEU A 11 3.22 -24.56 -30.40
N ALA A 12 4.54 -24.47 -30.34
CA ALA A 12 5.25 -23.80 -29.23
C ALA A 12 5.11 -22.27 -29.24
N PHE A 13 4.74 -21.66 -30.38
CA PHE A 13 4.61 -20.21 -30.52
C PHE A 13 3.22 -19.67 -30.11
N PHE A 14 2.22 -20.55 -29.93
CA PHE A 14 0.82 -20.14 -29.72
C PHE A 14 0.35 -20.10 -28.26
N VAL A 15 1.22 -20.42 -27.29
CA VAL A 15 0.88 -20.36 -25.85
C VAL A 15 1.50 -19.13 -25.20
N CYS A 16 1.37 -17.97 -25.84
CA CYS A 16 1.43 -16.68 -25.13
C CYS A 16 0.04 -16.42 -24.54
N PHE A 17 -0.30 -17.12 -23.45
CA PHE A 17 -1.43 -16.68 -22.61
C PHE A 17 -1.07 -15.27 -22.12
N SER A 18 -1.72 -14.27 -22.71
CA SER A 18 -1.71 -12.92 -22.15
C SER A 18 -2.44 -13.02 -20.81
N LEU A 19 -1.69 -13.13 -19.73
CA LEU A 19 -2.22 -13.01 -18.39
C LEU A 19 -2.66 -11.55 -18.22
N SER A 20 -3.93 -11.26 -18.55
CA SER A 20 -4.51 -9.94 -18.37
C SER A 20 -4.53 -9.63 -16.87
N ALA A 21 -3.70 -8.68 -16.46
CA ALA A 21 -3.76 -8.14 -15.11
C ALA A 21 -5.14 -7.51 -14.87
N GLU A 22 -5.76 -7.80 -13.72
CA GLU A 22 -7.08 -7.28 -13.38
C GLU A 22 -6.99 -5.75 -13.19
N GLU A 23 -7.54 -5.00 -14.13
CA GLU A 23 -7.54 -3.53 -14.10
C GLU A 23 -8.87 -3.00 -13.55
N PHE A 24 -8.80 -2.05 -12.61
CA PHE A 24 -9.96 -1.39 -12.05
C PHE A 24 -10.01 0.08 -12.45
N THR A 25 -11.22 0.58 -12.69
CA THR A 25 -11.46 2.01 -13.00
C THR A 25 -12.19 2.74 -11.87
N ARG A 26 -12.50 2.06 -10.77
CA ARG A 26 -13.17 2.64 -9.60
C ARG A 26 -12.58 2.08 -8.32
N PHE A 27 -12.17 2.94 -7.40
CA PHE A 27 -11.63 2.50 -6.11
C PHE A 27 -12.58 1.59 -5.32
N SER A 28 -13.91 1.77 -5.45
CA SER A 28 -14.88 0.92 -4.76
C SER A 28 -14.93 -0.51 -5.31
N THR A 29 -14.65 -0.72 -6.60
CA THR A 29 -14.60 -2.06 -7.20
C THR A 29 -13.30 -2.76 -6.82
N ALA A 30 -12.16 -2.04 -6.91
CA ALA A 30 -10.86 -2.52 -6.44
C ALA A 30 -10.91 -2.97 -4.96
N LYS A 31 -11.46 -2.14 -4.06
CA LYS A 31 -11.63 -2.50 -2.65
C LYS A 31 -12.47 -3.75 -2.44
N ARG A 32 -13.57 -3.90 -3.18
CA ARG A 32 -14.45 -5.07 -3.04
C ARG A 32 -13.74 -6.34 -3.51
N HIS A 33 -13.01 -6.26 -4.62
CA HIS A 33 -12.14 -7.35 -5.07
C HIS A 33 -11.14 -7.70 -3.95
N LEU A 34 -10.38 -6.73 -3.46
CA LEU A 34 -9.36 -6.95 -2.45
C LEU A 34 -9.90 -7.51 -1.12
N ILE A 35 -11.11 -7.13 -0.69
CA ILE A 35 -11.76 -7.74 0.49
C ILE A 35 -12.12 -9.21 0.22
N LYS A 36 -12.60 -9.51 -0.98
CA LYS A 36 -12.98 -10.87 -1.40
C LYS A 36 -11.76 -11.78 -1.49
N THR A 37 -10.68 -11.30 -2.09
CA THR A 37 -9.45 -12.05 -2.36
C THR A 37 -8.39 -11.93 -1.28
N LEU A 38 -8.69 -11.24 -0.16
CA LEU A 38 -7.77 -11.08 0.96
C LEU A 38 -7.29 -12.46 1.48
N PRO A 39 -5.98 -12.75 1.43
CA PRO A 39 -5.43 -14.01 1.96
C PRO A 39 -5.72 -14.18 3.46
N ASN A 40 -5.88 -15.41 3.91
CA ASN A 40 -6.14 -15.70 5.34
C ASN A 40 -4.99 -15.29 6.26
N ASN A 41 -3.76 -15.27 5.73
CA ASN A 41 -2.54 -14.83 6.44
C ASN A 41 -2.21 -13.35 6.18
N ALA A 42 -3.12 -12.57 5.60
CA ALA A 42 -2.89 -11.15 5.35
C ALA A 42 -2.71 -10.38 6.66
N LYS A 43 -1.74 -9.47 6.67
CA LYS A 43 -1.39 -8.64 7.82
C LYS A 43 -1.50 -7.16 7.48
N SER A 44 -1.77 -6.33 8.48
CA SER A 44 -1.77 -4.88 8.30
C SER A 44 -0.36 -4.37 7.98
N ILE A 45 -0.23 -3.50 6.97
CA ILE A 45 1.08 -3.10 6.44
C ILE A 45 1.99 -2.45 7.48
N TYR A 46 1.45 -1.62 8.39
CA TYR A 46 2.27 -0.88 9.35
C TYR A 46 2.48 -1.57 10.69
N CYS A 47 1.61 -2.52 11.09
CA CYS A 47 1.72 -3.16 12.41
C CYS A 47 1.82 -4.68 12.36
N GLY A 48 1.69 -5.31 11.19
CA GLY A 48 1.79 -6.76 11.08
C GLY A 48 0.67 -7.49 11.80
N CYS A 49 -0.43 -6.80 12.13
CA CYS A 49 -1.55 -7.40 12.84
C CYS A 49 -2.34 -8.31 11.91
N ASP A 50 -2.78 -9.46 12.43
CA ASP A 50 -3.69 -10.35 11.73
C ASP A 50 -5.01 -9.63 11.45
N ILE A 51 -5.69 -10.01 10.37
CA ILE A 51 -6.93 -9.36 9.93
C ILE A 51 -8.09 -10.36 10.03
N LYS A 52 -9.08 -10.03 10.85
CA LYS A 52 -10.30 -10.82 11.01
C LYS A 52 -11.44 -10.25 10.16
N LYS A 53 -12.19 -11.12 9.49
CA LYS A 53 -13.46 -10.77 8.85
C LYS A 53 -14.59 -10.84 9.89
N GLN A 54 -15.25 -9.73 10.15
CA GLN A 54 -16.44 -9.63 11.00
C GLN A 54 -17.61 -9.09 10.17
N GLY A 55 -18.45 -9.99 9.66
CA GLY A 55 -19.46 -9.66 8.66
C GLY A 55 -18.82 -9.02 7.43
N LYS A 56 -19.21 -7.78 7.08
CA LYS A 56 -18.64 -7.01 5.97
C LYS A 56 -17.38 -6.20 6.33
N LYS A 57 -16.98 -6.21 7.61
CA LYS A 57 -15.86 -5.41 8.12
C LYS A 57 -14.59 -6.26 8.24
N LEU A 58 -13.47 -5.64 7.97
CA LEU A 58 -12.14 -6.16 8.31
C LEU A 58 -11.68 -5.48 9.59
N VAL A 59 -11.25 -6.25 10.58
CA VAL A 59 -10.87 -5.77 11.93
C VAL A 59 -9.46 -6.24 12.24
N PRO A 60 -8.57 -5.37 12.75
CA PRO A 60 -7.24 -5.78 13.19
C PRO A 60 -7.34 -6.64 14.46
N ASP A 61 -6.58 -7.72 14.52
CA ASP A 61 -6.35 -8.49 15.73
C ASP A 61 -5.03 -8.05 16.41
N PRO A 62 -5.10 -7.37 17.56
CA PRO A 62 -3.91 -6.88 18.25
C PRO A 62 -3.14 -7.98 19.01
N THR A 63 -3.69 -9.19 19.15
CA THR A 63 -3.15 -10.23 20.06
C THR A 63 -1.67 -10.51 19.84
N ASN A 64 -1.25 -10.69 18.58
CA ASN A 64 0.14 -11.02 18.24
C ASN A 64 1.02 -9.80 17.98
N CYS A 65 0.45 -8.76 17.35
CA CYS A 65 1.21 -7.55 16.98
C CYS A 65 1.35 -6.53 18.12
N GLY A 66 0.55 -6.65 19.17
CA GLY A 66 0.53 -5.74 20.32
C GLY A 66 0.15 -4.29 19.99
N TYR A 67 -0.68 -4.09 18.96
CA TYR A 67 -1.20 -2.77 18.61
C TYR A 67 -2.07 -2.21 19.74
N VAL A 68 -1.80 -0.97 20.12
CA VAL A 68 -2.63 -0.19 21.05
C VAL A 68 -2.99 1.13 20.36
N PRO A 69 -4.27 1.55 20.34
CA PRO A 69 -4.65 2.82 19.73
C PRO A 69 -3.98 4.01 20.41
N ARG A 70 -3.47 4.97 19.63
CA ARG A 70 -2.93 6.23 20.16
C ARG A 70 -4.03 7.07 20.80
N ASN A 71 -5.22 7.09 20.17
CA ASN A 71 -6.43 7.67 20.76
C ASN A 71 -7.54 6.61 20.80
N THR A 72 -7.90 6.17 22.00
CA THR A 72 -9.03 5.26 22.19
C THR A 72 -10.37 5.95 21.93
N HIS A 73 -10.44 7.27 22.13
CA HIS A 73 -11.62 8.10 21.93
C HIS A 73 -11.33 9.28 20.99
N THR A 74 -12.36 9.74 20.28
CA THR A 74 -12.34 10.99 19.52
C THR A 74 -12.37 12.18 20.48
N ARG A 75 -12.13 13.39 19.95
CA ARG A 75 -12.27 14.65 20.72
C ARG A 75 -13.66 14.85 21.31
N SER A 76 -14.68 14.24 20.72
CA SER A 76 -16.07 14.31 21.18
C SER A 76 -16.43 13.21 22.19
N GLY A 77 -15.45 12.44 22.69
CA GLY A 77 -15.66 11.36 23.66
C GLY A 77 -16.17 10.04 23.09
N ASN A 78 -16.38 9.92 21.76
CA ASN A 78 -16.83 8.67 21.14
C ASN A 78 -15.66 7.70 20.97
N VAL A 79 -15.92 6.39 20.98
CA VAL A 79 -14.90 5.38 20.64
C VAL A 79 -14.31 5.67 19.25
N ASN A 80 -12.99 5.62 19.14
CA ASN A 80 -12.29 5.80 17.87
C ASN A 80 -12.51 4.60 16.93
N ALA A 81 -13.58 4.65 16.14
CA ALA A 81 -13.93 3.60 15.19
C ALA A 81 -12.85 3.32 14.13
N ARG A 82 -11.92 4.26 13.88
CA ARG A 82 -10.79 4.07 12.94
C ARG A 82 -9.77 3.08 13.50
N ALA A 83 -9.58 3.05 14.81
CA ALA A 83 -8.68 2.10 15.48
C ALA A 83 -9.20 0.66 15.42
N LEU A 84 -10.51 0.47 15.18
CA LEU A 84 -11.20 -0.83 15.23
C LEU A 84 -11.48 -1.42 13.84
N ARG A 85 -10.92 -0.87 12.77
CA ARG A 85 -11.16 -1.37 11.41
C ARG A 85 -9.92 -1.26 10.54
N ILE A 86 -9.85 -2.14 9.55
CA ILE A 86 -8.91 -2.03 8.45
C ILE A 86 -9.46 -1.07 7.40
N GLU A 87 -8.60 -0.21 6.91
CA GLU A 87 -8.83 0.65 5.75
C GLU A 87 -7.79 0.35 4.68
N TRP A 88 -8.18 0.53 3.41
CA TRP A 88 -7.26 0.35 2.29
C TRP A 88 -6.38 1.58 2.15
N GLU A 89 -5.11 1.41 2.48
CA GLU A 89 -4.04 2.40 2.36
C GLU A 89 -3.64 2.58 0.90
N HIS A 90 -3.57 3.83 0.46
CA HIS A 90 -2.88 4.20 -0.77
C HIS A 90 -1.40 4.43 -0.43
N ILE A 91 -0.54 3.42 -0.63
CA ILE A 91 0.88 3.47 -0.21
C ILE A 91 1.54 4.75 -0.76
N VAL A 92 1.45 4.96 -2.08
CA VAL A 92 1.58 6.28 -2.70
C VAL A 92 0.25 6.99 -2.52
N PRO A 93 0.17 8.07 -1.70
CA PRO A 93 -1.10 8.71 -1.38
C PRO A 93 -1.79 9.26 -2.63
N ALA A 94 -3.12 9.28 -2.61
CA ALA A 94 -3.90 9.88 -3.70
C ALA A 94 -3.56 11.34 -3.98
N TRP A 95 -3.12 12.07 -2.95
CA TRP A 95 -2.61 13.42 -3.10
C TRP A 95 -1.34 13.45 -3.96
N GLU A 96 -0.39 12.54 -3.74
CA GLU A 96 0.92 12.52 -4.44
C GLU A 96 0.74 12.41 -5.96
N PHE A 97 -0.07 11.47 -6.43
CA PHE A 97 -0.33 11.26 -7.85
C PHE A 97 -1.44 12.13 -8.44
N GLY A 98 -2.13 12.92 -7.61
CA GLY A 98 -3.34 13.65 -8.00
C GLY A 98 -3.23 15.17 -7.93
N HIS A 99 -2.49 15.71 -6.97
CA HIS A 99 -2.55 17.13 -6.63
C HIS A 99 -2.11 18.07 -7.76
N GLN A 100 -1.30 17.62 -8.71
CA GLN A 100 -0.85 18.42 -9.86
C GLN A 100 -1.82 18.35 -11.05
N LEU A 101 -2.85 17.51 -11.01
CA LEU A 101 -3.83 17.40 -12.09
C LEU A 101 -4.83 18.56 -12.04
N GLN A 102 -5.24 19.05 -13.21
CA GLN A 102 -6.24 20.13 -13.31
C GLN A 102 -7.53 19.79 -12.56
N CYS A 103 -8.02 18.55 -12.68
CA CYS A 103 -9.21 18.09 -11.95
C CYS A 103 -9.10 18.27 -10.43
N TRP A 104 -7.89 18.23 -9.88
CA TRP A 104 -7.66 18.38 -8.45
C TRP A 104 -7.70 19.85 -8.06
N GLN A 105 -7.21 20.74 -8.91
CA GLN A 105 -7.34 22.19 -8.73
C GLN A 105 -8.82 22.60 -8.78
N ASP A 106 -9.61 22.01 -9.68
CA ASP A 106 -11.02 22.35 -9.89
C ASP A 106 -11.99 21.74 -8.85
N GLY A 107 -11.51 21.01 -7.85
CA GLY A 107 -12.40 20.40 -6.83
C GLY A 107 -11.86 19.17 -6.11
N GLY A 108 -10.54 19.05 -6.02
CA GLY A 108 -9.82 18.02 -5.29
C GLY A 108 -10.07 16.59 -5.78
N ARG A 109 -9.77 15.65 -4.89
CA ARG A 109 -9.97 14.21 -5.12
C ARG A 109 -11.40 13.89 -5.58
N LYS A 110 -12.42 14.57 -5.02
CA LYS A 110 -13.83 14.34 -5.38
C LYS A 110 -14.09 14.66 -6.85
N ASN A 111 -13.56 15.77 -7.36
CA ASN A 111 -13.70 16.11 -8.76
C ASN A 111 -12.89 15.16 -9.65
N CYS A 112 -11.62 14.87 -9.32
CA CYS A 112 -10.82 13.93 -10.10
C CYS A 112 -11.44 12.54 -10.27
N ARG A 113 -12.14 12.02 -9.24
CA ARG A 113 -12.89 10.76 -9.36
C ARG A 113 -14.01 10.83 -10.40
N LYS A 114 -14.62 11.99 -10.60
CA LYS A 114 -15.68 12.20 -11.60
C LYS A 114 -15.12 12.38 -13.01
N VAL A 115 -14.13 13.25 -13.19
CA VAL A 115 -13.75 13.75 -14.53
C VAL A 115 -12.49 13.11 -15.10
N SER A 116 -11.57 12.61 -14.27
CA SER A 116 -10.26 12.14 -14.76
C SER A 116 -10.18 10.61 -14.80
N ALA A 117 -10.20 10.04 -16.01
CA ALA A 117 -9.96 8.61 -16.22
C ALA A 117 -8.56 8.19 -15.74
N LYS A 118 -7.54 9.01 -16.00
CA LYS A 118 -6.18 8.80 -15.52
C LYS A 118 -6.12 8.71 -14.00
N PHE A 119 -6.74 9.66 -13.29
CA PHE A 119 -6.79 9.63 -11.83
C PHE A 119 -7.51 8.40 -11.30
N ARG A 120 -8.66 8.04 -11.89
CA ARG A 120 -9.43 6.86 -11.50
C ARG A 120 -8.64 5.56 -11.64
N LYS A 121 -7.86 5.42 -12.72
CA LYS A 121 -6.98 4.28 -12.94
C LYS A 121 -5.91 4.19 -11.83
N MET A 122 -5.18 5.28 -11.57
CA MET A 122 -4.19 5.34 -10.49
C MET A 122 -4.79 5.07 -9.09
N GLU A 123 -5.98 5.62 -8.81
CA GLU A 123 -6.65 5.45 -7.51
C GLU A 123 -7.13 4.01 -7.29
N ALA A 124 -7.52 3.31 -8.34
CA ALA A 124 -8.07 1.97 -8.28
C ALA A 124 -7.01 0.86 -8.44
N ASP A 125 -5.75 1.22 -8.68
CA ASP A 125 -4.65 0.28 -8.88
C ASP A 125 -4.32 -0.49 -7.61
N ILE A 126 -4.55 -1.81 -7.65
CA ILE A 126 -4.35 -2.68 -6.49
C ILE A 126 -2.88 -2.85 -6.10
N ASN A 127 -1.92 -2.58 -7.00
CA ASN A 127 -0.49 -2.63 -6.68
C ASN A 127 -0.06 -1.51 -5.72
N ASN A 128 -0.90 -0.49 -5.55
CA ASN A 128 -0.71 0.62 -4.63
C ASN A 128 -1.62 0.54 -3.38
N LEU A 129 -2.32 -0.59 -3.20
CA LEU A 129 -3.28 -0.76 -2.11
C LEU A 129 -2.82 -1.83 -1.12
N ALA A 130 -2.85 -1.48 0.17
CA ALA A 130 -2.56 -2.42 1.26
C ALA A 130 -3.53 -2.26 2.42
N PRO A 131 -3.82 -3.32 3.19
CA PRO A 131 -4.63 -3.19 4.40
C PRO A 131 -3.83 -2.47 5.49
N ALA A 132 -4.39 -1.42 6.09
CA ALA A 132 -3.81 -0.71 7.23
C ALA A 132 -4.84 -0.54 8.34
N ILE A 133 -4.39 -0.43 9.59
CA ILE A 133 -5.27 -0.02 10.68
C ILE A 133 -5.73 1.41 10.42
N GLY A 134 -7.04 1.66 10.51
CA GLY A 134 -7.64 2.92 10.08
C GLY A 134 -7.14 4.15 10.85
N GLU A 135 -6.75 4.01 12.11
CA GLU A 135 -6.12 5.11 12.88
C GLU A 135 -4.77 5.49 12.29
N ILE A 136 -3.92 4.50 12.00
CA ILE A 136 -2.58 4.74 11.46
C ILE A 136 -2.67 5.26 10.02
N ASN A 137 -3.61 4.79 9.21
CA ASN A 137 -3.90 5.37 7.89
C ASN A 137 -4.30 6.86 8.02
N ALA A 138 -5.18 7.21 8.97
CA ALA A 138 -5.52 8.61 9.25
C ALA A 138 -4.30 9.44 9.68
N ASP A 139 -3.54 8.96 10.66
CA ASP A 139 -2.37 9.64 11.20
C ASP A 139 -1.26 9.81 10.15
N ARG A 140 -1.10 8.82 9.26
CA ARG A 140 -0.18 8.87 8.12
C ARG A 140 -0.55 9.95 7.12
N SER A 141 -1.85 10.20 6.89
CA SER A 141 -2.33 11.26 6.00
C SER A 141 -1.70 11.17 4.59
N ASN A 142 -1.07 12.24 4.11
CA ASN A 142 -0.21 12.27 2.92
C ASN A 142 1.26 12.52 3.29
N TYR A 143 1.69 12.08 4.48
CA TYR A 143 3.06 12.27 4.94
C TYR A 143 4.02 11.41 4.13
N ARG A 144 5.19 11.98 3.85
CA ARG A 144 6.26 11.27 3.16
C ARG A 144 6.86 10.21 4.07
N PHE A 145 7.39 9.18 3.47
CA PHE A 145 8.16 8.18 4.19
C PHE A 145 9.54 8.73 4.57
N GLY A 146 10.08 8.29 5.71
CA GLY A 146 11.39 8.72 6.18
C GLY A 146 11.88 7.89 7.36
N MET A 147 13.06 8.25 7.86
CA MET A 147 13.61 7.74 9.11
C MET A 147 13.46 8.82 10.18
N LEU A 148 13.07 8.43 11.39
CA LEU A 148 12.78 9.27 12.54
C LEU A 148 13.64 8.83 13.72
N SER A 149 14.20 9.80 14.45
CA SER A 149 15.06 9.54 15.61
C SER A 149 14.27 9.12 16.85
N GLU A 150 12.97 9.42 16.87
CA GLU A 150 12.07 9.12 17.98
C GLU A 150 11.86 7.61 18.15
N SER A 151 11.51 7.19 19.37
CA SER A 151 11.11 5.81 19.66
C SER A 151 9.67 5.54 19.23
N ALA A 152 9.37 4.32 18.79
CA ALA A 152 8.03 3.91 18.37
C ALA A 152 7.13 3.55 19.57
N THR A 153 6.61 4.56 20.26
CA THR A 153 5.76 4.35 21.46
C THR A 153 4.30 4.69 21.23
N GLN A 154 3.94 5.25 20.07
CA GLN A 154 2.62 5.80 19.79
C GLN A 154 1.51 4.75 19.68
N TYR A 155 1.84 3.52 19.30
CA TYR A 155 0.86 2.49 18.94
C TYR A 155 1.11 1.13 19.61
N GLY A 156 1.60 1.14 20.86
CA GLY A 156 1.96 -0.08 21.58
C GLY A 156 3.25 -0.72 21.03
N ARG A 157 3.22 -2.01 20.71
CA ARG A 157 4.36 -2.75 20.12
C ARG A 157 4.52 -2.53 18.61
N CYS A 158 3.61 -1.81 17.98
CA CYS A 158 3.72 -1.48 16.56
C CYS A 158 4.82 -0.45 16.33
N GLU A 159 5.88 -0.83 15.61
CA GLU A 159 7.09 -0.02 15.41
C GLU A 159 6.93 1.14 14.41
N VAL A 160 5.70 1.49 14.03
CA VAL A 160 5.45 2.65 13.18
C VAL A 160 5.61 3.94 13.99
N LYS A 161 6.26 4.94 13.40
CA LYS A 161 6.45 6.26 14.01
C LYS A 161 5.82 7.32 13.13
N VAL A 162 5.08 8.25 13.72
CA VAL A 162 4.44 9.36 13.00
C VAL A 162 4.85 10.68 13.65
N ASN A 163 5.64 11.47 12.93
CA ASN A 163 5.95 12.83 13.32
C ASN A 163 5.02 13.81 12.58
N PHE A 164 3.97 14.27 13.27
CA PHE A 164 2.97 15.19 12.73
C PHE A 164 3.54 16.56 12.35
N LYS A 165 4.53 17.06 13.11
CA LYS A 165 5.15 18.37 12.88
C LYS A 165 6.02 18.36 11.62
N GLN A 166 6.83 17.32 11.45
CA GLN A 166 7.69 17.13 10.28
C GLN A 166 6.94 16.55 9.08
N ARG A 167 5.71 16.06 9.29
CA ARG A 167 4.89 15.37 8.27
C ARG A 167 5.62 14.17 7.67
N VAL A 168 6.17 13.33 8.54
CA VAL A 168 6.94 12.12 8.19
C VAL A 168 6.38 10.91 8.93
N ILE A 169 6.32 9.78 8.24
CA ILE A 169 6.09 8.47 8.83
C ILE A 169 7.31 7.58 8.61
N GLU A 170 7.79 6.93 9.67
CA GLU A 170 8.75 5.82 9.57
C GLU A 170 7.97 4.50 9.68
N PRO A 171 7.96 3.68 8.63
CA PRO A 171 7.33 2.37 8.68
C PRO A 171 8.28 1.33 9.32
N PRO A 172 7.72 0.24 9.88
CA PRO A 172 8.51 -0.86 10.40
C PRO A 172 9.36 -1.50 9.29
N PHE A 173 10.45 -2.16 9.68
CA PHE A 173 11.42 -2.72 8.73
C PHE A 173 10.79 -3.64 7.68
N TYR A 174 9.91 -4.55 8.10
CA TYR A 174 9.27 -5.52 7.20
C TYR A 174 8.38 -4.89 6.12
N ALA A 175 7.88 -3.67 6.31
CA ALA A 175 6.98 -3.00 5.37
C ALA A 175 7.74 -2.20 4.29
N ARG A 176 9.01 -1.85 4.55
CA ARG A 176 9.81 -0.92 3.73
C ARG A 176 9.96 -1.38 2.29
N LYS A 177 10.20 -2.68 2.06
CA LYS A 177 10.32 -3.23 0.70
C LYS A 177 9.03 -3.04 -0.09
N GLN A 178 7.89 -3.46 0.47
CA GLN A 178 6.59 -3.32 -0.19
C GLN A 178 6.28 -1.86 -0.52
N ILE A 179 6.63 -0.94 0.39
CA ILE A 179 6.46 0.49 0.18
C ILE A 179 7.33 0.98 -0.99
N ALA A 180 8.61 0.65 -0.99
CA ALA A 180 9.54 1.03 -2.06
C ALA A 180 9.11 0.46 -3.42
N ASP A 181 8.67 -0.81 -3.46
CA ASP A 181 8.19 -1.46 -4.67
C ASP A 181 6.92 -0.79 -5.22
N ALA A 182 5.98 -0.38 -4.36
CA ALA A 182 4.79 0.35 -4.79
C ALA A 182 5.14 1.72 -5.39
N TYR A 183 6.10 2.46 -4.81
CA TYR A 183 6.58 3.72 -5.37
C TYR A 183 7.28 3.52 -6.72
N ALA A 184 8.17 2.54 -6.82
CA ALA A 184 8.85 2.19 -8.07
C ALA A 184 7.85 1.77 -9.17
N TYR A 185 6.84 0.99 -8.79
CA TYR A 185 5.74 0.61 -9.68
C TYR A 185 4.97 1.84 -10.16
N MET A 186 4.53 2.72 -9.26
CA MET A 186 3.74 3.91 -9.64
C MET A 186 4.56 4.89 -10.50
N GLN A 187 5.87 5.00 -10.25
CA GLN A 187 6.79 5.76 -11.10
C GLN A 187 6.89 5.16 -12.50
N LYS A 188 7.13 3.85 -12.61
CA LYS A 188 7.25 3.15 -13.90
C LYS A 188 5.95 3.17 -14.69
N THR A 189 4.82 2.91 -14.03
CA THR A 189 3.52 2.71 -14.68
C THR A 189 2.84 4.03 -15.04
N TYR A 190 2.98 5.07 -14.20
CA TYR A 190 2.23 6.32 -14.35
C TYR A 190 3.11 7.56 -14.54
N GLY A 191 4.44 7.41 -14.56
CA GLY A 191 5.37 8.53 -14.64
C GLY A 191 5.36 9.40 -13.38
N LEU A 192 5.06 8.82 -12.21
CA LEU A 192 5.09 9.53 -10.94
C LEU A 192 6.47 10.13 -10.70
N LYS A 193 6.55 11.45 -10.49
CA LYS A 193 7.80 12.12 -10.15
C LYS A 193 8.09 11.92 -8.67
N ILE A 194 9.24 11.32 -8.36
CA ILE A 194 9.72 11.10 -7.00
C ILE A 194 10.98 11.96 -6.80
N SER A 195 11.06 12.67 -5.67
CA SER A 195 12.27 13.45 -5.36
C SER A 195 13.49 12.55 -5.20
N ASN A 196 14.69 13.03 -5.56
CA ASN A 196 15.93 12.27 -5.43
C ASN A 196 16.14 11.71 -4.02
N LYS A 197 15.77 12.47 -2.98
CA LYS A 197 15.86 12.02 -1.58
C LYS A 197 14.93 10.83 -1.27
N GLN A 198 13.69 10.86 -1.75
CA GLN A 198 12.78 9.71 -1.60
C GLN A 198 13.25 8.53 -2.45
N GLN A 199 13.74 8.77 -3.67
CA GLN A 199 14.28 7.71 -4.53
C GLN A 199 15.44 6.98 -3.86
N GLN A 200 16.41 7.71 -3.31
CA GLN A 200 17.54 7.13 -2.58
C GLN A 200 17.09 6.31 -1.38
N LEU A 201 16.10 6.81 -0.62
CA LEU A 201 15.52 6.07 0.51
C LEU A 201 14.90 4.75 0.07
N PHE A 202 14.05 4.77 -0.96
CA PHE A 202 13.39 3.56 -1.46
C PHE A 202 14.36 2.54 -2.06
N ASN A 203 15.38 3.02 -2.78
CA ASN A 203 16.46 2.15 -3.28
C ASN A 203 17.18 1.48 -2.11
N ALA A 204 17.52 2.23 -1.05
CA ALA A 204 18.16 1.66 0.14
C ALA A 204 17.29 0.59 0.83
N TRP A 205 15.97 0.82 0.92
CA TRP A 205 15.03 -0.14 1.49
C TRP A 205 14.92 -1.43 0.66
N GLN A 206 14.95 -1.35 -0.66
CA GLN A 206 14.98 -2.52 -1.53
C GLN A 206 16.27 -3.34 -1.32
N GLN A 207 17.42 -2.67 -1.21
CA GLN A 207 18.71 -3.33 -0.97
C GLN A 207 18.78 -3.99 0.41
N GLN A 208 18.27 -3.32 1.46
CA GLN A 208 18.17 -3.89 2.80
C GLN A 208 17.39 -5.20 2.81
N ALA A 209 16.28 -5.27 2.09
CA ALA A 209 15.47 -6.48 2.02
C ALA A 209 16.17 -7.61 1.25
N TYR A 210 16.90 -7.29 0.18
CA TYR A 210 17.71 -8.27 -0.55
C TYR A 210 18.83 -8.86 0.33
N ALA A 211 19.52 -8.02 1.10
CA ALA A 211 20.53 -8.44 2.06
C ALA A 211 19.95 -9.34 3.17
N ALA A 212 18.77 -9.00 3.70
CA ALA A 212 18.10 -9.83 4.71
C ALA A 212 17.74 -11.22 4.16
N GLN A 213 17.19 -11.30 2.94
CA GLN A 213 16.82 -12.57 2.31
C GLN A 213 18.03 -13.47 2.01
N THR A 214 19.15 -12.88 1.58
CA THR A 214 20.38 -13.64 1.29
C THR A 214 21.00 -14.23 2.56
N ASN A 215 20.92 -13.52 3.68
CA ASN A 215 21.40 -14.04 4.98
C ASN A 215 20.53 -15.17 5.52
N THR A 216 19.19 -15.12 5.37
CA THR A 216 18.30 -16.21 5.78
C THR A 216 18.51 -17.49 4.96
N LYS A 217 18.94 -17.40 3.70
CA LYS A 217 19.22 -18.57 2.85
C LYS A 217 20.58 -19.24 3.11
N LYS A 218 21.47 -18.58 3.87
CA LYS A 218 22.81 -19.11 4.21
C LYS A 218 22.84 -19.85 5.55
N LEU A 219 21.75 -19.79 6.32
CA LEU A 219 21.52 -20.51 7.58
C LEU A 219 20.62 -21.71 7.29
#